data_AF-A0A7V2WAB4-F1
#
_entry.id   AF-A0A7V2WAB4-F1
#
_cell.length_a   1.000
_cell.length_b   1.000
_cell.length_c   1.000
_cell.angle_alpha   90.00
_cell.angle_beta   90.00
_cell.angle_gamma   90.00
#
_symmetry.space_group_name_H-M   'P 1'
#
loop_
_entity.id
_entity.type
_entity.pdbx_description
1 polymer ?
#
loop_
_entity_poly.entity_id
_entity_poly.type
_entity_poly.pdbx_seq_one_letter_code
_entity_poly.pdbx_strand_id
1 'polypeptide(L)'
;MKKQIWFFLIILLLGLALTGGVWAQTGGGYDLSWHTIDGGGNSATGGGYTLTGAVGQPDAASASGGGYSLTGGFWSGSGDNTKYIYLPLVLK
;
A
#
# COMPACT_ATOMS: atom_id res chain seq x y z
N MET A 1 28.22 -27.43 49.89
CA MET A 1 26.96 -26.71 49.59
C MET A 1 27.21 -25.39 48.85
N LYS A 2 27.94 -24.41 49.41
CA LYS A 2 28.17 -23.10 48.76
C LYS A 2 28.76 -23.16 47.34
N LYS A 3 29.77 -24.01 47.11
CA LYS A 3 30.41 -24.17 45.77
C LYS A 3 29.45 -24.71 44.69
N GLN A 4 28.50 -25.54 45.08
CA GLN A 4 27.52 -26.09 44.13
C GLN A 4 26.47 -25.05 43.74
N ILE A 5 26.07 -24.19 44.68
CA ILE A 5 25.16 -23.06 44.40
C ILE A 5 25.78 -22.10 43.38
N TRP A 6 27.06 -21.76 43.52
CA TRP A 6 27.77 -20.92 42.56
C TRP A 6 27.87 -21.54 41.17
N PHE A 7 28.08 -22.86 41.10
CA PHE A 7 28.11 -23.58 39.82
C PHE A 7 26.77 -23.52 39.08
N PHE A 8 25.66 -23.74 39.79
CA PHE A 8 24.32 -23.63 39.19
C PHE A 8 23.97 -22.19 38.79
N LEU A 9 24.38 -21.20 39.57
CA LEU A 9 24.17 -19.79 39.23
C LEU A 9 24.91 -19.38 37.96
N ILE A 10 26.15 -19.86 37.77
CA ILE A 10 26.92 -19.59 36.55
C ILE A 10 26.26 -20.23 35.32
N ILE A 11 25.79 -21.48 35.44
CA ILE A 11 25.07 -22.15 34.35
C ILE A 11 23.79 -21.41 33.99
N LEU A 12 23.03 -20.97 34.99
CA LEU A 12 21.83 -20.18 34.78
C LEU A 12 22.15 -18.85 34.08
N LEU A 13 23.19 -18.16 34.51
CA LEU A 13 23.61 -16.89 33.91
C LEU A 13 24.06 -17.06 32.46
N LEU A 14 24.80 -18.12 32.15
CA LEU A 14 25.17 -18.48 30.78
C LEU A 14 23.95 -18.84 29.93
N GLY A 15 23.00 -19.59 30.49
CA GLY A 15 21.74 -19.92 29.81
C GLY A 15 20.93 -18.68 29.43
N LEU A 16 20.85 -17.68 30.32
CA LEU A 16 20.18 -16.41 30.02
C LEU A 16 20.98 -15.52 29.05
N ALA A 17 22.31 -15.55 29.09
CA ALA A 17 23.12 -14.77 28.15
C ALA A 17 22.97 -15.27 26.69
N LEU A 18 22.67 -16.56 26.50
CA LEU A 18 22.46 -17.17 25.19
C LEU A 18 21.08 -16.85 24.57
N THR A 19 20.12 -16.33 25.34
CA THR A 19 18.77 -15.99 24.83
C THR A 19 18.63 -14.53 24.36
N GLY A 20 19.68 -13.70 24.48
CA GLY A 20 19.67 -12.28 24.14
C GLY A 20 19.59 -11.94 22.64
N GLY A 21 19.70 -12.93 21.76
CA GLY A 21 19.57 -12.75 20.31
C GLY A 21 18.10 -12.71 19.87
N VAL A 22 17.33 -11.71 20.28
CA VAL A 22 16.06 -11.39 19.61
C VAL A 22 16.43 -10.67 18.31
N TRP A 23 16.65 -11.45 17.25
CA TRP A 23 16.67 -10.91 15.91
C TRP A 23 15.23 -10.46 15.64
N ALA A 24 14.99 -9.14 15.69
CA ALA A 24 13.77 -8.59 15.09
C ALA A 24 13.71 -9.17 13.67
N GLN A 25 12.61 -9.84 13.32
CA GLN A 25 12.42 -10.44 12.00
C GLN A 25 12.27 -9.32 10.98
N THR A 26 13.38 -8.69 10.60
CA THR A 26 13.44 -7.78 9.47
C THR A 26 13.92 -8.58 8.27
N GLY A 27 12.98 -8.97 7.42
CA GLY A 27 13.26 -9.55 6.10
C GLY A 27 13.22 -11.07 6.04
N GLY A 28 12.03 -11.63 5.80
CA GLY A 28 11.88 -12.93 5.15
C GLY A 28 11.93 -12.79 3.62
N GLY A 29 11.68 -13.87 2.87
CA GLY A 29 11.57 -13.84 1.39
C GLY A 29 10.29 -13.20 0.85
N TYR A 30 9.53 -12.50 1.71
CA TYR A 30 8.36 -11.75 1.33
C TYR A 30 8.71 -10.27 1.29
N ASP A 31 8.52 -9.66 0.13
CA ASP A 31 8.60 -8.22 -0.03
C ASP A 31 7.30 -7.60 0.52
N LEU A 32 7.45 -6.76 1.56
CA LEU A 32 6.36 -6.00 2.19
C LEU A 32 6.44 -4.51 1.82
N SER A 33 7.09 -4.17 0.71
CA SER A 33 7.12 -2.82 0.17
C SER A 33 5.70 -2.30 -0.06
N TRP A 34 5.49 -1.04 0.29
CA TRP A 34 4.20 -0.40 0.09
C TRP A 34 4.02 0.01 -1.37
N HIS A 35 2.90 -0.39 -1.96
CA HIS A 35 2.55 -0.05 -3.33
C HIS A 35 1.08 0.37 -3.40
N THR A 36 0.78 1.35 -4.24
CA THR A 36 -0.59 1.73 -4.62
C THR A 36 -0.89 1.21 -6.03
N ILE A 37 -2.16 0.86 -6.27
CA ILE A 37 -2.66 0.60 -7.62
C ILE A 37 -3.46 1.83 -8.05
N ASP A 38 -2.80 2.70 -8.81
CA ASP A 38 -3.33 4.02 -9.18
C ASP A 38 -4.04 4.02 -10.54
N GLY A 39 -4.52 2.86 -10.98
CA GLY A 39 -5.25 2.71 -12.23
C GLY A 39 -5.68 1.27 -12.53
N GLY A 40 -6.74 1.13 -13.31
CA GLY A 40 -7.36 -0.16 -13.62
C GLY A 40 -8.79 0.02 -14.12
N GLY A 41 -9.41 -1.07 -14.58
CA GLY A 41 -10.75 -1.05 -15.18
C GLY A 41 -10.79 -1.65 -16.58
N ASN A 42 -12.00 -1.84 -17.10
CA ASN A 42 -12.20 -2.32 -18.46
C ASN A 42 -13.56 -1.87 -18.99
N SER A 43 -13.74 -1.93 -20.32
CA SER A 43 -15.05 -1.76 -20.95
C SER A 43 -15.73 -3.10 -21.15
N ALA A 44 -17.02 -3.16 -20.85
CA ALA A 44 -17.92 -4.24 -21.19
C ALA A 44 -18.98 -3.72 -22.16
N THR A 45 -19.31 -4.49 -23.19
CA THR A 45 -20.29 -4.11 -24.22
C THR A 45 -21.46 -5.09 -24.26
N GLY A 46 -22.69 -4.59 -24.39
CA GLY A 46 -23.87 -5.43 -24.53
C GLY A 46 -25.13 -4.62 -24.84
N GLY A 47 -25.99 -5.15 -25.72
CA GLY A 47 -27.29 -4.51 -26.04
C GLY A 47 -27.19 -3.09 -26.62
N GLY A 48 -26.08 -2.76 -27.30
CA GLY A 48 -25.82 -1.41 -27.83
C GLY A 48 -25.24 -0.43 -26.82
N TYR A 49 -25.04 -0.85 -25.57
CA TYR A 49 -24.42 -0.04 -24.51
C TYR A 49 -22.97 -0.44 -24.28
N THR A 50 -22.16 0.55 -23.89
CA THR A 50 -20.80 0.34 -23.37
C THR A 50 -20.77 0.80 -21.93
N LEU A 51 -20.41 -0.12 -21.02
CA LEU A 51 -20.12 0.17 -19.64
C LEU A 51 -18.61 0.20 -19.48
N THR A 52 -18.05 1.31 -19.02
CA THR A 52 -16.63 1.36 -18.69
C THR A 52 -16.46 1.52 -17.19
N GLY A 53 -15.76 0.56 -16.58
CA GLY A 53 -15.40 0.59 -15.17
C GLY A 53 -13.98 1.10 -14.97
N ALA A 54 -13.72 1.70 -13.81
CA ALA A 54 -12.39 2.07 -13.36
C ALA A 54 -12.14 1.55 -11.95
N VAL A 55 -10.92 1.13 -11.65
CA VAL A 55 -10.48 0.61 -10.33
C VAL A 55 -9.17 1.30 -9.95
N GLY A 56 -9.07 1.83 -8.74
CA GLY A 56 -7.89 2.55 -8.26
C GLY A 56 -8.18 3.32 -6.99
N GLN A 57 -7.15 3.90 -6.36
CA GLN A 57 -7.34 4.79 -5.22
C GLN A 57 -8.08 6.07 -5.67
N PRO A 58 -9.05 6.59 -4.90
CA PRO A 58 -9.65 7.90 -5.16
C PRO A 58 -8.67 9.04 -4.80
N ASP A 59 -7.41 8.93 -5.20
CA ASP A 59 -6.39 9.97 -5.05
C ASP A 59 -6.61 11.05 -6.12
N ALA A 60 -7.76 11.72 -6.02
CA ALA A 60 -8.10 12.87 -6.82
C ALA A 60 -7.26 14.08 -6.38
N ALA A 61 -5.99 14.06 -6.76
CA ALA A 61 -5.05 15.14 -6.51
C ALA A 61 -4.22 15.42 -7.76
N SER A 62 -3.93 16.70 -8.01
CA SER A 62 -3.01 17.10 -9.06
C SER A 62 -1.61 17.25 -8.47
N ALA A 63 -0.63 16.61 -9.10
CA ALA A 63 0.78 16.77 -8.81
C ALA A 63 1.46 17.48 -9.98
N SER A 64 2.41 18.37 -9.69
CA SER A 64 3.19 19.08 -10.70
C SER A 64 4.67 19.07 -10.35
N GLY A 65 5.52 18.92 -11.35
CA GLY A 65 6.97 18.93 -11.19
C GLY A 65 7.68 19.21 -12.50
N GLY A 66 8.59 20.20 -12.49
CA GLY A 66 9.20 20.69 -13.73
C GLY A 66 8.14 21.24 -14.70
N GLY A 67 8.17 20.78 -15.95
CA GLY A 67 7.18 21.12 -16.99
C GLY A 67 6.00 20.15 -17.11
N TYR A 68 5.82 19.23 -16.15
CA TYR A 68 4.81 18.18 -16.21
C TYR A 68 3.74 18.35 -15.12
N SER A 69 2.52 17.94 -15.46
CA SER A 69 1.38 17.85 -14.55
C SER A 69 0.78 16.44 -14.63
N LEU A 70 0.52 15.85 -13.48
CA LEU A 70 -0.16 14.58 -13.31
C LEU A 70 -1.47 14.84 -12.55
N THR A 71 -2.59 14.34 -13.06
CA THR A 71 -3.86 14.34 -12.34
C THR A 71 -4.15 12.91 -11.92
N GLY A 72 -4.23 12.67 -10.61
CA GLY A 72 -4.64 11.39 -10.04
C GLY A 72 -6.16 11.26 -9.98
N GLY A 73 -6.61 10.08 -9.56
CA GLY A 73 -8.02 9.73 -9.38
C GLY A 73 -8.61 9.00 -10.58
N PHE A 74 -9.91 8.68 -10.47
CA PHE A 74 -10.63 8.01 -11.55
C PHE A 74 -10.83 8.95 -12.73
N TRP A 75 -10.57 8.46 -13.94
CA TRP A 75 -10.88 9.18 -15.19
C TRP A 75 -10.19 10.54 -15.26
N SER A 76 -8.91 10.62 -14.89
CA SER A 76 -8.16 11.87 -14.97
C SER A 76 -8.10 12.33 -16.42
N GLY A 77 -8.75 13.47 -16.66
CA GLY A 77 -9.01 13.98 -17.99
C GLY A 77 -7.73 14.19 -18.78
N SER A 78 -7.54 13.40 -19.82
CA SER A 78 -6.73 13.73 -20.97
C SER A 78 -7.33 14.96 -21.65
N GLY A 79 -6.98 16.18 -21.20
CA GLY A 79 -6.98 17.43 -21.97
C GLY A 79 -8.24 17.91 -22.70
N ASP A 80 -9.32 17.14 -22.71
CA ASP A 80 -10.48 17.37 -23.55
C ASP A 80 -11.64 17.79 -22.66
N ASN A 81 -12.21 18.95 -22.97
CA ASN A 81 -13.35 19.58 -22.31
C ASN A 81 -14.66 18.78 -22.40
N THR A 82 -14.59 17.50 -22.74
CA THR A 82 -15.75 16.62 -22.89
C THR A 82 -15.99 15.88 -21.58
N LYS A 83 -16.48 16.60 -20.57
CA LYS A 83 -17.01 15.97 -19.36
C LYS A 83 -18.39 15.41 -19.67
N TYR A 84 -18.49 14.12 -19.95
CA TYR A 84 -19.77 13.45 -19.86
C TYR A 84 -20.09 13.22 -18.38
N ILE A 85 -21.01 14.03 -17.85
CA ILE A 85 -21.54 13.90 -16.50
C ILE A 85 -22.60 12.81 -16.52
N TYR A 86 -22.32 11.67 -15.87
CA TYR A 86 -23.24 10.52 -15.80
C TYR A 86 -23.89 10.33 -14.42
N LEU A 87 -23.66 11.23 -13.46
CA LEU A 87 -24.39 11.25 -12.17
C LEU A 87 -25.26 12.51 -12.06
N PRO A 88 -26.44 12.43 -11.41
CA PRO A 88 -27.27 13.60 -11.17
C PRO A 88 -26.55 14.57 -10.21
N LEU A 89 -26.17 15.74 -10.72
CA LEU A 89 -25.61 16.85 -9.95
C LEU A 89 -26.74 17.81 -9.56
N VAL A 90 -27.05 17.92 -8.27
CA VAL A 90 -27.96 18.96 -7.76
C VAL A 90 -27.11 20.18 -7.40
N LEU A 91 -27.30 21.27 -8.13
CA LEU A 91 -26.74 22.58 -7.82
C LEU A 91 -27.82 23.44 -7.16
N LYS A 92 -27.45 24.19 -6.12
CA LYS A 92 -28.29 25.25 -5.55
C LYS A 92 -27.91 26.58 -6.17
#